data_AF-A0A8C6B1A6-F1
#
_entry.id   AF-A0A8C6B1A6-F1
#
_cell.length_a   1.000
_cell.length_b   1.000
_cell.length_c   1.000
_cell.angle_alpha   90.00
_cell.angle_beta   90.00
_cell.angle_gamma   90.00
#
_symmetry.space_group_name_H-M   'P 1'
#
loop_
_entity.id
_entity.type
_entity.pdbx_description
1 polymer ?
#
loop_
_entity_poly.entity_id
_entity_poly.type
_entity_poly.pdbx_seq_one_letter_code
_entity_poly.pdbx_strand_id
1 'polypeptide(L)'
;ALGDRCCTWAFSSGERGLLFVAACRLLIANEARKLHHQEVVEEDKRLKLPANWEAKKAHLEWELQEKEKKKGEDYKKVKLLEISAEDAEKWERKKRRKNPNLGFSDYAAAQLHQYHRLTKQIRPDMETYERLREKHGEEFYPTSNSLLHGTHVPSTEETDRMVVDLEKQIEKRDKYSRRRPYNDDADIDYINERNAKFNKKAERFYGKYTAEIKQNLERGTAV
;
A
#
# COMPACT_ATOMS: atom_id res chain seq x y z
N ALA A 1 -14.61 29.27 -34.51
CA ALA A 1 -14.53 30.41 -35.44
C ALA A 1 -15.08 30.09 -36.85
N LEU A 2 -16.21 29.37 -36.94
CA LEU A 2 -16.96 29.11 -38.18
C LEU A 2 -18.48 29.35 -38.03
N GLY A 3 -18.93 29.86 -36.88
CA GLY A 3 -20.35 30.12 -36.59
C GLY A 3 -20.87 31.49 -37.06
N ASP A 4 -19.99 32.47 -37.28
CA ASP A 4 -20.43 33.88 -37.40
C ASP A 4 -20.46 34.43 -38.84
N ARG A 5 -20.42 33.58 -39.87
CA ARG A 5 -20.40 34.02 -41.28
C ARG A 5 -21.54 33.50 -42.16
N CYS A 6 -22.58 32.89 -41.59
CA CYS A 6 -23.70 32.34 -42.38
C CYS A 6 -25.00 33.17 -42.36
N CYS A 7 -25.07 34.29 -41.64
CA CYS A 7 -26.34 35.00 -41.42
C CYS A 7 -26.55 36.29 -42.24
N THR A 8 -25.72 36.64 -43.22
CA THR A 8 -25.88 37.90 -43.99
C THR A 8 -26.25 37.75 -45.46
N TRP A 9 -26.55 36.55 -45.96
CA TRP A 9 -27.04 36.36 -47.33
C TRP A 9 -28.16 35.33 -47.39
N ALA A 10 -29.42 35.78 -47.36
CA ALA A 10 -30.58 35.20 -48.08
C ALA A 10 -31.90 35.82 -47.57
N PHE A 11 -32.24 37.01 -48.05
CA PHE A 11 -33.63 37.49 -48.04
C PHE A 11 -34.11 37.65 -49.50
N SER A 12 -34.13 36.55 -50.26
CA SER A 12 -34.99 36.41 -51.44
C SER A 12 -35.24 34.92 -51.73
N SER A 13 -36.51 34.56 -51.98
CA SER A 13 -37.08 33.22 -52.20
C SER A 13 -37.27 32.32 -50.96
N GLY A 14 -38.52 32.30 -50.45
CA GLY A 14 -38.97 31.78 -49.16
C GLY A 14 -38.97 30.27 -48.90
N GLU A 15 -38.28 29.46 -49.70
CA GLU A 15 -38.19 27.99 -49.45
C GLU A 15 -36.73 27.50 -49.33
N ARG A 16 -35.80 28.06 -50.13
CA ARG A 16 -34.38 27.64 -50.09
C ARG A 16 -33.65 28.09 -48.81
N GLY A 17 -34.03 29.24 -48.24
CA GLY A 17 -33.49 29.71 -46.96
C GLY A 17 -33.89 28.83 -45.77
N LEU A 18 -35.13 28.31 -45.77
CA LEU A 18 -35.62 27.39 -44.73
C LEU A 18 -34.89 26.04 -44.78
N LEU A 19 -34.63 25.52 -45.98
CA LEU A 19 -33.86 24.29 -46.18
C LEU A 19 -32.40 24.45 -45.75
N PHE A 20 -31.77 25.61 -46.00
CA PHE A 20 -30.40 25.88 -45.55
C PHE A 20 -30.31 25.98 -44.02
N VAL A 21 -31.25 26.67 -43.37
CA VAL A 21 -31.35 26.74 -41.90
C VAL A 21 -31.60 25.35 -41.30
N ALA A 22 -32.44 24.53 -41.92
CA ALA A 22 -32.68 23.15 -41.49
C ALA A 22 -31.43 22.27 -41.65
N ALA A 23 -30.69 22.41 -42.75
CA ALA A 23 -29.43 21.69 -42.98
C ALA A 23 -28.33 22.10 -41.99
N CYS A 24 -28.18 23.39 -41.71
CA CYS A 24 -27.27 23.89 -40.67
C CYS A 24 -27.64 23.35 -39.28
N ARG A 25 -28.93 23.36 -38.91
CA ARG A 25 -29.40 22.78 -37.65
C ARG A 25 -29.12 21.27 -37.57
N LEU A 26 -29.30 20.53 -38.66
CA LEU A 26 -28.98 19.10 -38.72
C LEU A 26 -27.48 18.83 -38.59
N LEU A 27 -26.62 19.66 -39.19
CA LEU A 27 -25.16 19.57 -39.04
C LEU A 27 -24.73 19.86 -37.60
N ILE A 28 -25.26 20.93 -36.99
CA ILE A 28 -25.01 21.27 -35.58
C ILE A 28 -25.51 20.15 -34.67
N ALA A 29 -26.69 19.58 -34.93
CA ALA A 29 -27.23 18.45 -34.16
C ALA A 29 -26.40 17.17 -34.36
N ASN A 30 -25.86 16.93 -35.55
CA ASN A 30 -24.95 15.81 -35.81
C ASN A 30 -23.61 15.98 -35.09
N GLU A 31 -23.08 17.20 -35.08
CA GLU A 31 -21.85 17.54 -34.35
C GLU A 31 -22.05 17.43 -32.84
N ALA A 32 -23.17 17.96 -32.32
CA ALA A 32 -23.55 17.82 -30.91
C ALA A 32 -23.72 16.34 -30.49
N ARG A 33 -24.31 15.50 -31.35
CA ARG A 33 -24.43 14.05 -31.11
C ARG A 33 -23.06 13.35 -31.06
N LYS A 34 -22.12 13.76 -31.93
CA LYS A 34 -20.75 13.22 -31.92
C LYS A 34 -19.99 13.63 -30.66
N LEU A 35 -20.07 14.90 -30.26
CA LEU A 35 -19.44 15.40 -29.04
C LEU A 35 -20.02 14.71 -27.80
N HIS A 36 -21.34 14.59 -27.70
CA HIS A 36 -21.98 13.89 -26.60
C HIS A 36 -21.59 12.40 -26.55
N HIS A 37 -21.50 11.73 -27.70
CA HIS A 37 -21.01 10.35 -27.74
C HIS A 37 -19.55 10.23 -27.30
N GLN A 38 -18.68 11.16 -27.73
CA GLN A 38 -17.29 11.22 -27.28
C GLN A 38 -17.19 11.42 -25.78
N GLU A 39 -17.98 12.33 -25.20
CA GLU A 39 -18.02 12.59 -23.76
C GLU A 39 -18.47 11.35 -22.97
N VAL A 40 -19.53 10.66 -23.42
CA VAL A 40 -20.01 9.42 -22.80
C VAL A 40 -18.95 8.31 -22.85
N VAL A 41 -18.22 8.21 -23.97
CA VAL A 41 -17.13 7.23 -24.13
C VAL A 41 -15.94 7.57 -23.22
N GLU A 42 -15.59 8.84 -23.06
CA GLU A 42 -14.53 9.28 -22.14
C GLU A 42 -14.91 9.11 -20.67
N GLU A 43 -16.17 9.36 -20.30
CA GLU A 43 -16.74 9.07 -18.97
C GLU A 43 -16.67 7.56 -18.66
N ASP A 44 -17.11 6.70 -19.58
CA ASP A 44 -17.06 5.24 -19.44
C ASP A 44 -15.62 4.71 -19.32
N LYS A 45 -14.68 5.31 -20.08
CA LYS A 45 -13.25 5.03 -19.91
C LYS A 45 -12.77 5.42 -18.51
N ARG A 46 -13.14 6.60 -17.99
CA ARG A 46 -12.78 7.05 -16.63
C ARG A 46 -13.32 6.12 -15.55
N LEU A 47 -14.56 5.65 -15.70
CA LEU A 47 -15.18 4.71 -14.77
C LEU A 47 -14.54 3.31 -14.80
N LYS A 48 -14.06 2.86 -15.97
CA LYS A 48 -13.37 1.57 -16.14
C LYS A 48 -11.91 1.59 -15.70
N LEU A 49 -11.33 2.76 -15.47
CA LEU A 49 -9.96 2.87 -14.98
C LEU A 49 -9.89 2.47 -13.49
N PRO A 50 -8.91 1.63 -13.11
CA PRO A 50 -8.66 1.36 -11.70
C PRO A 50 -8.34 2.66 -10.95
N ALA A 51 -8.82 2.80 -9.72
CA ALA A 51 -8.57 3.98 -8.87
C ALA A 51 -7.07 4.34 -8.70
N ASN A 52 -6.16 3.39 -8.94
CA ASN A 52 -4.71 3.59 -8.87
C ASN A 52 -4.03 3.78 -10.24
N TRP A 53 -4.78 4.06 -11.31
CA TRP A 53 -4.25 4.12 -12.68
C TRP A 53 -3.22 5.23 -12.89
N GLU A 54 -3.47 6.43 -12.37
CA GLU A 54 -2.56 7.57 -12.49
C GLU A 54 -1.22 7.29 -11.79
N ALA A 55 -1.28 6.69 -10.60
CA ALA A 55 -0.09 6.24 -9.87
C ALA A 55 0.69 5.16 -10.65
N LYS A 56 -0.02 4.24 -11.31
CA LYS A 56 0.59 3.22 -12.16
C LYS A 56 1.26 3.82 -13.40
N LYS A 57 0.62 4.79 -14.05
CA LYS A 57 1.17 5.52 -15.20
C LYS A 57 2.43 6.30 -14.81
N ALA A 58 2.36 7.06 -13.71
CA ALA A 58 3.51 7.82 -13.19
C ALA A 58 4.68 6.89 -12.82
N HIS A 59 4.40 5.70 -12.27
CA HIS A 59 5.45 4.72 -11.98
C HIS A 59 6.11 4.16 -13.25
N LEU A 60 5.32 3.82 -14.26
CA LEU A 60 5.83 3.33 -15.56
C LEU A 60 6.66 4.41 -16.27
N GLU A 61 6.21 5.67 -16.23
CA GLU A 61 6.90 6.80 -16.81
C GLU A 61 8.23 7.09 -16.08
N TRP A 62 8.23 7.03 -14.75
CA TRP A 62 9.46 7.09 -13.95
C TRP A 62 10.43 5.94 -14.28
N GLU A 63 9.91 4.72 -14.48
CA GLU A 63 10.72 3.55 -14.81
C GLU A 63 11.34 3.67 -16.21
N LEU A 64 10.59 4.19 -17.19
CA LEU A 64 11.09 4.51 -18.53
C LEU A 64 12.18 5.58 -18.48
N GLN A 65 11.95 6.68 -17.76
CA GLN A 65 12.96 7.72 -17.55
C GLN A 65 14.22 7.18 -16.85
N GLU A 66 14.07 6.31 -15.84
CA GLU A 66 15.22 5.65 -15.21
C GLU A 66 15.97 4.74 -16.19
N LYS A 67 15.26 3.97 -17.03
CA LYS A 67 15.86 3.09 -18.05
C LYS A 67 16.61 3.89 -19.11
N GLU A 68 16.08 5.03 -19.54
CA GLU A 68 16.76 5.94 -20.48
C GLU A 68 18.02 6.54 -19.86
N LYS A 69 17.94 7.04 -18.61
CA LYS A 69 19.10 7.55 -17.88
C LYS A 69 20.17 6.48 -17.63
N LYS A 70 19.77 5.21 -17.43
CA LYS A 70 20.69 4.05 -17.25
C LYS A 70 21.44 3.65 -18.52
N LYS A 71 20.96 4.01 -19.71
CA LYS A 71 21.66 3.76 -20.98
C LYS A 71 22.88 4.66 -21.15
N GLY A 72 23.00 5.75 -20.39
CA GLY A 72 24.24 6.51 -20.25
C GLY A 72 25.22 5.81 -19.31
N GLU A 73 26.46 5.62 -19.75
CA GLU A 73 27.48 4.78 -19.08
C GLU A 73 27.84 5.24 -17.64
N ASP A 74 27.47 6.47 -17.25
CA ASP A 74 27.81 7.08 -15.95
C ASP A 74 26.61 7.31 -15.00
N TYR A 75 25.53 6.56 -15.15
CA TYR A 75 24.30 6.74 -14.36
C TYR A 75 24.49 6.76 -12.83
N LYS A 76 25.37 5.89 -12.30
CA LYS A 76 25.63 5.81 -10.85
C LYS A 76 26.38 7.03 -10.30
N LYS A 77 27.30 7.60 -11.08
CA LYS A 77 28.12 8.74 -10.68
C LYS A 77 27.30 10.03 -10.69
N VAL A 78 26.47 10.23 -11.72
CA VAL A 78 25.54 11.36 -11.81
C VAL A 78 24.54 11.34 -10.65
N LYS A 79 23.99 10.16 -10.32
CA LYS A 79 23.05 10.01 -9.20
C LYS A 79 23.69 10.29 -7.83
N LEU A 80 24.99 10.00 -7.66
CA LEU A 80 25.73 10.32 -6.44
C LEU A 80 26.03 11.82 -6.31
N LEU A 81 26.21 12.53 -7.42
CA LEU A 81 26.40 13.99 -7.44
C LEU A 81 25.13 14.77 -7.10
N GLU A 82 23.97 14.22 -7.44
CA GLU A 82 22.65 14.81 -7.13
C GLU A 82 22.25 14.65 -5.64
N ILE A 83 22.89 13.74 -4.90
CA ILE A 83 22.58 13.49 -3.49
C ILE A 83 23.30 14.53 -2.61
N SER A 84 22.53 15.37 -1.93
CA SER A 84 23.05 16.27 -0.90
C SER A 84 23.67 15.50 0.27
N ALA A 85 24.68 16.07 0.93
CA ALA A 85 25.31 15.49 2.12
C ALA A 85 24.28 15.16 3.22
N GLU A 86 23.27 16.02 3.41
CA GLU A 86 22.19 15.78 4.37
C GLU A 86 21.31 14.58 3.99
N ASP A 87 21.07 14.38 2.69
CA ASP A 87 20.26 13.27 2.20
C ASP A 87 21.02 11.95 2.30
N ALA A 88 22.34 11.96 2.05
CA ALA A 88 23.22 10.83 2.32
C ALA A 88 23.20 10.46 3.82
N GLU A 89 23.31 11.43 4.73
CA GLU A 89 23.26 11.19 6.18
C GLU A 89 21.90 10.66 6.65
N LYS A 90 20.79 11.21 6.14
CA LYS A 90 19.45 10.67 6.40
C LYS A 90 19.33 9.23 5.90
N TRP A 91 19.91 8.91 4.74
CA TRP A 91 19.91 7.57 4.17
C TRP A 91 20.72 6.58 5.02
N GLU A 92 21.90 6.98 5.46
CA GLU A 92 22.74 6.20 6.37
C GLU A 92 22.07 5.99 7.73
N ARG A 93 21.39 7.01 8.27
CA ARG A 93 20.60 6.89 9.51
C ARG A 93 19.44 5.90 9.36
N LYS A 94 18.80 5.85 8.18
CA LYS A 94 17.74 4.86 7.88
C LYS A 94 18.30 3.45 7.75
N LYS A 95 19.45 3.26 7.10
CA LYS A 95 20.15 1.96 7.05
C LYS A 95 20.50 1.44 8.43
N ARG A 96 21.08 2.29 9.29
CA ARG A 96 21.47 1.94 10.66
C ARG A 96 20.29 1.55 11.55
N ARG A 97 19.08 2.04 11.23
CA ARG A 97 17.84 1.76 11.99
C ARG A 97 17.12 0.47 11.58
N LYS A 98 17.67 -0.31 10.64
CA LYS A 98 17.05 -1.57 10.22
C LYS A 98 17.13 -2.59 11.35
N ASN A 99 15.98 -3.11 11.76
CA ASN A 99 15.88 -4.24 12.69
C ASN A 99 15.26 -5.42 11.93
N PRO A 100 16.06 -6.22 11.20
CA PRO A 100 15.55 -7.37 10.46
C PRO A 100 15.06 -8.45 11.42
N ASN A 101 14.03 -9.22 11.03
CA ASN A 101 13.61 -10.38 11.80
C ASN A 101 14.59 -11.54 11.51
N LEU A 102 15.40 -11.93 12.50
CA LEU A 102 16.38 -13.02 12.37
C LEU A 102 15.76 -14.43 12.42
N GLY A 103 14.43 -14.54 12.49
CA GLY A 103 13.70 -15.79 12.68
C GLY A 103 13.22 -15.96 14.12
N PHE A 104 12.41 -16.99 14.35
CA PHE A 104 11.91 -17.32 15.68
C PHE A 104 12.95 -18.22 16.39
N SER A 105 13.47 -17.75 17.54
CA SER A 105 14.37 -18.51 18.40
C SER A 105 13.65 -18.96 19.68
N ASP A 106 13.20 -18.00 20.48
CA ASP A 106 12.52 -18.22 21.76
C ASP A 106 11.36 -17.23 21.96
N TYR A 107 10.38 -17.61 22.77
CA TYR A 107 9.24 -16.79 23.13
C TYR A 107 9.67 -15.56 23.95
N ALA A 108 10.67 -15.66 24.84
CA ALA A 108 11.13 -14.51 25.61
C ALA A 108 11.78 -13.46 24.71
N ALA A 109 12.59 -13.89 23.73
CA ALA A 109 13.18 -12.99 22.75
C ALA A 109 12.11 -12.30 21.87
N ALA A 110 11.11 -13.05 21.39
CA ALA A 110 9.99 -12.49 20.63
C ALA A 110 9.19 -11.46 21.45
N GLN A 111 8.94 -11.75 22.73
CA GLN A 111 8.28 -10.84 23.65
C GLN A 111 9.12 -9.57 23.90
N LEU A 112 10.43 -9.70 24.10
CA LEU A 112 11.33 -8.57 24.28
C LEU A 112 11.35 -7.66 23.04
N HIS A 113 11.38 -8.23 21.84
CA HIS A 113 11.29 -7.47 20.59
C HIS A 113 9.95 -6.73 20.46
N GLN A 114 8.84 -7.39 20.81
CA GLN A 114 7.53 -6.73 20.85
C GLN A 114 7.51 -5.60 21.88
N TYR A 115 8.03 -5.83 23.08
CA TYR A 115 8.10 -4.85 24.15
C TYR A 115 8.90 -3.61 23.72
N HIS A 116 10.11 -3.77 23.18
CA HIS A 116 10.90 -2.65 22.67
C HIS A 116 10.19 -1.86 21.55
N ARG A 117 9.39 -2.54 20.73
CA ARG A 117 8.58 -1.87 19.71
C ARG A 117 7.46 -1.04 20.35
N LEU A 118 6.76 -1.60 21.33
CA LEU A 118 5.65 -0.93 22.02
C LEU A 118 6.16 0.25 22.86
N THR A 119 7.22 0.08 23.64
CA THR A 119 7.81 1.16 24.45
C THR A 119 8.29 2.33 23.60
N LYS A 120 8.79 2.07 22.39
CA LYS A 120 9.15 3.12 21.43
C LYS A 120 7.94 3.83 20.81
N GLN A 121 6.77 3.19 20.79
CA GLN A 121 5.54 3.75 20.22
C GLN A 121 4.77 4.60 21.21
N ILE A 122 4.87 4.29 22.50
CA ILE A 122 4.22 5.05 23.58
C ILE A 122 4.80 6.47 23.62
N ARG A 123 3.92 7.47 23.61
CA ARG A 123 4.28 8.88 23.80
C ARG A 123 3.62 9.36 25.09
N PRO A 124 4.41 9.51 26.18
CA PRO A 124 3.89 10.05 27.43
C PRO A 124 3.43 11.49 27.26
N ASP A 125 2.36 11.84 27.96
CA ASP A 125 1.91 13.22 28.10
C ASP A 125 2.55 13.83 29.36
N MET A 126 3.28 14.93 29.18
CA MET A 126 4.07 15.53 30.25
C MET A 126 3.21 16.38 31.18
N GLU A 127 2.13 16.98 30.69
CA GLU A 127 1.27 17.86 31.50
C GLU A 127 0.51 17.04 32.56
N THR A 128 -0.07 15.91 32.14
CA THR A 128 -0.73 14.98 33.06
C THR A 128 0.24 14.38 34.06
N TYR A 129 1.47 14.09 33.64
CA TYR A 129 2.54 13.61 34.52
C TYR A 129 2.92 14.63 35.60
N GLU A 130 3.13 15.90 35.22
CA GLU A 130 3.48 16.97 36.18
C GLU A 130 2.34 17.22 37.18
N ARG A 131 1.09 17.24 36.71
CA ARG A 131 -0.09 17.39 37.57
C ARG A 131 -0.23 16.24 38.58
N LEU A 132 0.08 15.00 38.16
CA LEU A 132 0.09 13.84 39.06
C LEU A 132 1.26 13.92 40.05
N ARG A 133 2.44 14.37 39.60
CA ARG A 133 3.61 14.57 40.44
C ARG A 133 3.36 15.58 41.55
N GLU A 134 2.72 16.71 41.25
CA GLU A 134 2.38 17.72 42.25
C GLU A 134 1.37 17.19 43.28
N LYS A 135 0.36 16.43 42.83
CA LYS A 135 -0.66 15.83 43.71
C LYS A 135 -0.11 14.79 44.69
N HIS A 136 0.82 13.96 44.22
CA HIS A 136 1.40 12.87 45.03
C HIS A 136 2.67 13.28 45.78
N GLY A 137 3.33 14.38 45.40
CA GLY A 137 4.51 14.92 46.08
C GLY A 137 5.64 13.89 46.18
N GLU A 138 6.14 13.66 47.39
CA GLU A 138 7.21 12.68 47.68
C GLU A 138 6.77 11.23 47.44
N GLU A 139 5.47 10.94 47.55
CA GLU A 139 4.94 9.59 47.32
C GLU A 139 4.92 9.20 45.83
N PHE A 140 5.18 10.17 44.94
CA PHE A 140 5.29 9.94 43.50
C PHE A 140 6.46 9.03 43.11
N TYR A 141 7.48 8.91 43.97
CA TYR A 141 8.62 8.01 43.80
C TYR A 141 8.53 6.84 44.79
N PRO A 142 7.60 5.88 44.59
CA PRO A 142 7.38 4.80 45.52
C PRO A 142 8.57 3.81 45.53
N THR A 143 8.90 3.31 46.71
CA THR A 143 9.72 2.10 46.87
C THR A 143 8.83 0.85 46.87
N SER A 144 9.41 -0.36 46.83
CA SER A 144 8.64 -1.62 46.77
C SER A 144 7.65 -1.81 47.93
N ASN A 145 7.85 -1.12 49.06
CA ASN A 145 7.02 -1.20 50.25
C ASN A 145 6.11 0.05 50.45
N SER A 146 5.93 0.87 49.41
CA SER A 146 5.09 2.07 49.49
C SER A 146 3.59 1.73 49.54
N LEU A 147 2.80 2.54 50.25
CA LEU A 147 1.38 2.30 50.51
C LEU A 147 0.45 2.73 49.36
N LEU A 148 0.96 3.49 48.38
CA LEU A 148 0.18 4.03 47.25
C LEU A 148 -0.41 2.96 46.30
N HIS A 149 -0.01 1.69 46.42
CA HIS A 149 -0.45 0.63 45.52
C HIS A 149 -1.90 0.19 45.84
N GLY A 150 -2.80 0.32 44.87
CA GLY A 150 -4.19 -0.18 44.96
C GLY A 150 -5.28 0.89 45.09
N THR A 151 -4.93 2.16 45.23
CA THR A 151 -5.89 3.28 45.34
C THR A 151 -6.13 4.01 44.02
N HIS A 152 -5.30 3.75 42.99
CA HIS A 152 -5.36 4.44 41.71
C HIS A 152 -6.57 3.99 40.88
N VAL A 153 -7.49 4.92 40.64
CA VAL A 153 -8.61 4.75 39.71
C VAL A 153 -8.32 5.65 38.49
N PRO A 154 -7.95 5.08 37.33
CA PRO A 154 -7.65 5.86 36.13
C PRO A 154 -8.90 6.55 35.58
N SER A 155 -8.68 7.60 34.77
CA SER A 155 -9.77 8.21 34.00
C SER A 155 -10.28 7.25 32.92
N THR A 156 -11.52 7.45 32.48
CA THR A 156 -12.10 6.68 31.36
C THR A 156 -11.29 6.88 30.08
N GLU A 157 -10.82 8.10 29.82
CA GLU A 157 -10.00 8.45 28.64
C GLU A 157 -8.67 7.67 28.60
N GLU A 158 -8.03 7.47 29.75
CA GLU A 158 -6.79 6.69 29.87
C GLU A 158 -7.03 5.21 29.61
N THR A 159 -8.17 4.71 30.11
CA THR A 159 -8.60 3.33 29.89
C THR A 159 -8.89 3.08 28.40
N ASP A 160 -9.57 4.01 27.73
CA ASP A 160 -9.87 3.92 26.30
C ASP A 160 -8.59 3.90 25.44
N ARG A 161 -7.59 4.73 25.77
CA ARG A 161 -6.28 4.70 25.09
C ARG A 161 -5.60 3.33 25.23
N MET A 162 -5.65 2.73 26.41
CA MET A 162 -5.10 1.40 26.66
C MET A 162 -5.84 0.33 25.83
N VAL A 163 -7.17 0.38 25.79
CA VAL A 163 -7.99 -0.57 25.01
C VAL A 163 -7.63 -0.50 23.53
N VAL A 164 -7.57 0.71 22.97
CA VAL A 164 -7.19 0.92 21.57
C VAL A 164 -5.80 0.35 21.26
N ASP A 165 -4.83 0.50 22.18
CA ASP A 165 -3.50 -0.05 21.98
C ASP A 165 -3.44 -1.58 22.13
N LEU A 166 -4.31 -2.19 22.94
CA LEU A 166 -4.47 -3.64 23.02
C LEU A 166 -5.11 -4.21 21.74
N GLU A 167 -6.13 -3.56 21.21
CA GLU A 167 -6.76 -3.94 19.94
C GLU A 167 -5.75 -3.91 18.79
N LYS A 168 -4.94 -2.84 18.68
CA LYS A 168 -3.83 -2.76 17.71
C LYS A 168 -2.81 -3.90 17.89
N GLN A 169 -2.57 -4.34 19.12
CA GLN A 169 -1.67 -5.47 19.39
C GLN A 169 -2.28 -6.79 18.92
N ILE A 170 -3.57 -7.02 19.20
CA ILE A 170 -4.31 -8.20 18.75
C ILE A 170 -4.32 -8.28 17.23
N GLU A 171 -4.66 -7.18 16.54
CA GLU A 171 -4.64 -7.15 15.08
C GLU A 171 -3.27 -7.49 14.48
N LYS A 172 -2.19 -6.98 15.09
CA LYS A 172 -0.83 -7.28 14.64
C LYS A 172 -0.46 -8.74 14.86
N ARG A 173 -0.92 -9.34 15.96
CA ARG A 173 -0.74 -10.77 16.25
C ARG A 173 -1.48 -11.63 15.22
N ASP A 174 -2.71 -11.27 14.87
CA ASP A 174 -3.51 -12.02 13.90
C ASP A 174 -2.88 -11.97 12.50
N LYS A 175 -2.24 -10.85 12.16
CA LYS A 175 -1.49 -10.65 10.91
C LYS A 175 -0.09 -11.30 10.90
N TYR A 176 0.31 -12.05 11.94
CA TYR A 176 1.63 -12.69 12.04
C TYR A 176 1.85 -13.73 10.93
N SER A 177 0.84 -14.56 10.65
CA SER A 177 0.89 -15.55 9.57
C SER A 177 0.17 -15.03 8.33
N ARG A 178 0.93 -14.66 7.30
CA ARG A 178 0.37 -14.14 6.04
C ARG A 178 0.00 -15.28 5.10
N ARG A 179 -1.24 -15.27 4.58
CA ARG A 179 -1.67 -16.22 3.56
C ARG A 179 -0.88 -15.99 2.27
N ARG A 180 -0.27 -17.05 1.75
CA ARG A 180 0.37 -17.05 0.42
C ARG A 180 -0.72 -17.16 -0.65
N PRO A 181 -0.61 -16.42 -1.77
CA PRO A 181 -1.57 -16.52 -2.86
C PRO A 181 -1.62 -17.95 -3.39
N TYR A 182 -2.82 -18.40 -3.77
CA TYR A 182 -3.00 -19.68 -4.43
C TYR A 182 -2.61 -19.55 -5.89
N ASN A 183 -1.82 -20.50 -6.39
CA ASN A 183 -1.51 -20.62 -7.81
C ASN A 183 -2.35 -21.78 -8.36
N ASP A 184 -3.24 -21.50 -9.29
CA ASP A 184 -4.11 -22.48 -9.96
C ASP A 184 -3.37 -23.29 -11.02
N ASP A 185 -2.29 -22.74 -11.59
CA ASP A 185 -1.43 -23.43 -12.56
C ASP A 185 -0.48 -24.47 -11.93
N ALA A 186 -0.44 -24.59 -10.60
CA ALA A 186 0.44 -25.55 -9.94
C ALA A 186 -0.17 -26.95 -9.91
N ASP A 187 0.63 -27.99 -10.20
CA ASP A 187 0.20 -29.38 -10.10
C ASP A 187 -0.35 -29.70 -8.71
N ILE A 188 -1.58 -30.21 -8.67
CA ILE A 188 -2.30 -30.47 -7.43
C ILE A 188 -2.01 -31.89 -6.97
N ASP A 189 -1.20 -32.02 -5.92
CA ASP A 189 -0.81 -33.30 -5.30
C ASP A 189 -1.74 -33.74 -4.16
N TYR A 190 -2.90 -33.09 -3.98
CA TYR A 190 -3.78 -33.28 -2.84
C TYR A 190 -5.26 -33.31 -3.22
N ILE A 191 -6.04 -34.09 -2.47
CA ILE A 191 -7.51 -34.20 -2.65
C ILE A 191 -8.25 -33.22 -1.72
N ASN A 192 -7.70 -32.90 -0.53
CA ASN A 192 -8.36 -32.02 0.45
C ASN A 192 -7.39 -30.97 1.04
N GLU A 193 -7.92 -29.90 1.63
CA GLU A 193 -7.10 -28.78 2.15
C GLU A 193 -6.18 -29.20 3.32
N ARG A 194 -6.61 -30.16 4.15
CA ARG A 194 -5.78 -30.68 5.24
C ARG A 194 -4.56 -31.46 4.69
N ASN A 195 -4.77 -32.23 3.63
CA ASN A 195 -3.75 -32.96 2.90
C ASN A 195 -2.80 -31.97 2.21
N ALA A 196 -3.31 -30.90 1.59
CA ALA A 196 -2.47 -29.83 1.04
C ALA A 196 -1.51 -29.23 2.08
N LYS A 197 -1.99 -28.99 3.30
CA LYS A 197 -1.17 -28.48 4.41
C LYS A 197 -0.14 -29.51 4.89
N PHE A 198 -0.51 -30.80 4.88
CA PHE A 198 0.38 -31.90 5.22
C PHE A 198 1.49 -32.08 4.18
N ASN A 199 1.16 -32.12 2.88
CA ASN A 199 2.13 -32.16 1.78
C ASN A 199 3.07 -30.95 1.84
N LYS A 200 2.53 -29.74 2.04
CA LYS A 200 3.35 -28.53 2.28
C LYS A 200 4.26 -28.63 3.51
N LYS A 201 3.89 -29.39 4.53
CA LYS A 201 4.76 -29.66 5.69
C LYS A 201 5.84 -30.65 5.30
N ALA A 202 5.50 -31.75 4.62
CA ALA A 202 6.44 -32.75 4.13
C ALA A 202 7.50 -32.13 3.21
N GLU A 203 7.07 -31.31 2.25
CA GLU A 203 7.97 -30.57 1.33
C GLU A 203 9.00 -29.69 2.05
N ARG A 204 8.62 -29.04 3.18
CA ARG A 204 9.58 -28.21 3.95
C ARG A 204 10.71 -29.02 4.59
N PHE A 205 10.42 -30.24 5.03
CA PHE A 205 11.40 -31.08 5.71
C PHE A 205 12.15 -31.99 4.74
N TYR A 206 11.42 -32.67 3.86
CA TYR A 206 11.95 -33.71 2.98
C TYR A 206 12.31 -33.21 1.58
N GLY A 207 11.71 -32.11 1.10
CA GLY A 207 11.93 -31.61 -0.26
C GLY A 207 13.41 -31.34 -0.59
N LYS A 208 14.22 -30.96 0.40
CA LYS A 208 15.68 -30.82 0.24
C LYS A 208 16.37 -32.16 -0.08
N TYR A 209 15.90 -33.26 0.51
CA TYR A 209 16.49 -34.59 0.40
C TYR A 209 15.88 -35.39 -0.76
N THR A 210 14.63 -35.14 -1.13
CA THR A 210 13.89 -35.86 -2.19
C THR A 210 13.91 -35.14 -3.53
N ALA A 211 14.71 -34.09 -3.68
CA ALA A 211 14.77 -33.29 -4.91
C ALA A 211 15.16 -34.11 -6.14
N GLU A 212 16.09 -35.05 -6.00
CA GLU A 212 16.53 -35.94 -7.09
C GLU A 212 15.41 -36.88 -7.53
N ILE A 213 14.71 -37.49 -6.57
CA ILE A 213 13.55 -38.37 -6.84
C ILE A 213 12.47 -37.59 -7.59
N LYS A 214 12.20 -36.34 -7.17
CA LYS A 214 11.21 -35.47 -7.83
C LYS A 214 11.60 -35.17 -9.28
N GLN A 215 12.86 -34.84 -9.53
CA GLN A 215 13.34 -34.61 -10.90
C GLN A 215 13.23 -35.88 -11.77
N ASN A 216 13.50 -37.06 -11.20
CA ASN A 216 13.39 -38.32 -11.94
C ASN A 216 11.93 -38.62 -12.29
N LEU A 217 10.98 -38.31 -11.40
CA LEU A 217 9.54 -38.40 -11.69
C LEU A 217 9.11 -37.44 -12.82
N GLU A 218 9.58 -36.19 -12.77
CA GLU A 218 9.32 -35.19 -13.82
C GLU A 218 9.96 -35.56 -15.18
N ARG A 219 11.06 -36.32 -15.17
CA ARG A 219 11.73 -36.87 -16.37
C ARG A 219 11.14 -38.20 -16.86
N GLY A 220 10.05 -38.67 -16.26
CA GLY A 220 9.37 -39.90 -16.69
C GLY A 220 9.99 -41.18 -16.16
N THR A 221 10.55 -41.14 -14.93
CA THR A 221 11.17 -42.29 -14.23
C THR A 221 12.37 -42.94 -14.92
N ALA A 222 12.90 -42.30 -15.96
CA ALA A 222 14.17 -42.66 -16.54
C ALA A 222 15.29 -42.25 -15.58
N VAL A 223 16.09 -43.22 -15.15
CA VAL A 223 17.36 -43.00 -14.43
C VAL A 223 18.40 -42.46 -15.40
#